data_AF-A0A1G3UAE2-F1
#
_entry.id   AF-A0A1G3UAE2-F1
#
_cell.length_a   1.000
_cell.length_b   1.000
_cell.length_c   1.000
_cell.angle_alpha   90.00
_cell.angle_beta   90.00
_cell.angle_gamma   90.00
#
_symmetry.space_group_name_H-M   'P 1'
#
loop_
_entity.id
_entity.type
_entity.pdbx_description
1 polymer ?
#
loop_
_entity_poly.entity_id
_entity_poly.type
_entity_poly.pdbx_seq_one_letter_code
_entity_poly.pdbx_strand_id
1 'polypeptide(L)'
;MKTFKLFLFLSVFTSLMYAQTPFVLTGVKSYYPVVEINSDKIDPKYKQIILDMMIKKSTELKIDTKNFSSRSLAYLIGFVSVGDAIALKIELMLGENVIRVDTKEEIFVISYMSNRTFVPEELGSELLDSAEEMLDAFVLQYKEDNL
;
A
#
# COMPACT_ATOMS: atom_id res chain seq x y z
N MET A 1 33.65 0.50 28.64
CA MET A 1 32.48 1.40 28.76
C MET A 1 32.15 2.19 27.49
N LYS A 2 33.12 2.78 26.77
CA LYS A 2 32.83 3.57 25.56
C LYS A 2 32.19 2.75 24.42
N THR A 3 32.67 1.53 24.20
CA THR A 3 32.13 0.60 23.19
C THR A 3 30.72 0.10 23.50
N PHE A 4 30.44 -0.21 24.77
CA PHE A 4 29.10 -0.62 25.22
C PHE A 4 28.08 0.51 25.07
N LYS A 5 28.46 1.76 25.39
CA LYS A 5 27.62 2.94 25.16
C LYS A 5 27.36 3.19 23.69
N LEU A 6 28.35 2.96 22.81
CA LEU A 6 28.19 3.08 21.37
C LEU A 6 27.25 2.01 20.81
N PHE A 7 27.37 0.76 21.28
CA PHE A 7 26.49 -0.34 20.88
C PHE A 7 25.04 -0.10 21.33
N LEU A 8 24.85 0.36 22.59
CA LEU A 8 23.53 0.73 23.11
C LEU A 8 22.92 1.88 22.31
N PHE A 9 23.73 2.91 21.99
CA PHE A 9 23.30 4.02 21.16
C PHE A 9 22.88 3.55 19.76
N LEU A 10 23.65 2.66 19.13
CA LEU A 10 23.32 2.08 17.82
C LEU A 10 21.99 1.31 17.87
N SER A 11 21.77 0.49 18.91
CA SER A 11 20.55 -0.30 19.06
C SER A 11 19.29 0.55 19.26
N VAL A 12 19.40 1.65 20.00
CA VAL A 12 18.31 2.63 20.15
C VAL A 12 18.08 3.37 18.84
N PHE A 13 19.14 3.77 18.13
CA PHE A 13 19.01 4.45 16.83
C PHE A 13 18.32 3.57 15.78
N THR A 14 18.61 2.26 15.75
CA THR A 14 17.92 1.33 14.84
C THR A 14 16.44 1.17 15.17
N SER A 15 16.03 1.30 16.43
CA SER A 15 14.60 1.26 16.79
C SER A 15 13.83 2.51 16.36
N LEU A 16 14.50 3.66 16.23
CA LEU A 16 13.89 4.92 15.77
C LEU A 16 13.74 5.00 14.24
N MET A 17 14.45 4.17 13.48
CA MET A 17 14.33 4.13 12.01
C MET A 17 13.04 3.46 11.51
N TYR A 18 12.28 2.80 12.39
CA TYR A 18 10.97 2.21 12.08
C TYR A 18 9.79 3.16 12.33
N ALA A 19 10.03 4.46 12.54
CA ALA A 19 8.97 5.46 12.50
C ALA A 19 8.51 5.68 11.05
N GLN A 20 7.91 4.66 10.44
CA GLN A 20 6.97 4.88 9.35
C GLN A 20 5.92 5.85 9.88
N THR A 21 5.57 6.86 9.09
CA THR A 21 4.40 7.70 9.36
C THR A 21 3.26 6.78 9.80
N PRO A 22 2.64 6.98 10.98
CA PRO A 22 1.66 6.03 11.50
C PRO A 22 0.39 6.17 10.65
N PHE A 23 0.37 5.41 9.56
CA PHE A 23 -0.83 5.06 8.86
C PHE A 23 -1.68 4.25 9.85
N VAL A 24 -2.95 4.64 10.00
CA VAL A 24 -3.87 3.98 10.93
C VAL A 24 -5.06 3.51 10.12
N LEU A 25 -5.36 2.22 10.23
CA LEU A 25 -6.46 1.54 9.57
C LEU A 25 -7.67 1.33 10.51
N THR A 26 -7.60 1.84 11.74
CA THR A 26 -8.69 1.77 12.71
C THR A 26 -9.98 2.37 12.14
N GLY A 27 -11.07 1.61 12.23
CA GLY A 27 -12.40 2.09 11.85
C GLY A 27 -12.70 2.11 10.35
N VAL A 28 -11.79 1.59 9.51
CA VAL A 28 -12.04 1.40 8.07
C VAL A 28 -13.07 0.27 7.87
N LYS A 29 -14.33 0.63 7.60
CA LYS A 29 -15.42 -0.33 7.38
C LYS A 29 -15.74 -0.57 5.90
N SER A 30 -15.35 0.35 5.04
CA SER A 30 -15.58 0.29 3.60
C SER A 30 -14.52 1.05 2.81
N TYR A 31 -14.24 0.56 1.60
CA TYR A 31 -13.48 1.26 0.57
C TYR A 31 -13.85 0.72 -0.81
N TYR A 32 -13.61 1.53 -1.85
CA TYR A 32 -13.73 1.11 -3.23
C TYR A 32 -12.39 0.55 -3.72
N PRO A 33 -12.30 -0.72 -4.13
CA PRO A 33 -11.05 -1.29 -4.65
C PRO A 33 -10.80 -0.81 -6.08
N VAL A 34 -9.60 -0.31 -6.34
CA VAL A 34 -9.18 0.22 -7.64
C VAL A 34 -7.85 -0.40 -8.04
N VAL A 35 -7.72 -0.76 -9.31
CA VAL A 35 -6.44 -1.18 -9.91
C VAL A 35 -6.24 -0.37 -11.18
N GLU A 36 -5.18 0.43 -11.20
CA GLU A 36 -4.80 1.24 -12.34
C GLU A 36 -3.43 0.81 -12.89
N ILE A 37 -3.40 0.55 -14.20
CA ILE A 37 -2.22 0.09 -14.92
C ILE A 37 -1.82 1.18 -15.91
N ASN A 38 -0.80 1.94 -15.56
CA ASN A 38 -0.26 3.05 -16.33
C ASN A 38 0.87 2.56 -17.27
N SER A 39 0.62 1.52 -18.04
CA SER A 39 1.59 0.95 -18.99
C SER A 39 0.90 0.06 -20.02
N ASP A 40 1.32 0.18 -21.27
CA ASP A 40 0.94 -0.71 -22.38
C ASP A 40 1.70 -2.06 -22.35
N LYS A 41 2.79 -2.15 -21.59
CA LYS A 41 3.61 -3.36 -21.45
C LYS A 41 3.04 -4.39 -20.49
N ILE A 42 1.98 -4.05 -19.74
CA ILE A 42 1.36 -4.92 -18.75
C ILE A 42 0.03 -5.42 -19.31
N ASP A 43 -0.12 -6.75 -19.37
CA ASP A 43 -1.35 -7.36 -19.87
C ASP A 43 -2.56 -6.94 -19.01
N PRO A 44 -3.63 -6.39 -19.61
CA PRO A 44 -4.82 -5.96 -18.88
C PRO A 44 -5.47 -7.05 -18.02
N LYS A 45 -5.23 -8.34 -18.29
CA LYS A 45 -5.73 -9.44 -17.45
C LYS A 45 -5.30 -9.31 -15.99
N TYR A 46 -4.10 -8.77 -15.74
CA TYR A 46 -3.58 -8.62 -14.38
C TYR A 46 -4.41 -7.64 -13.55
N LYS A 47 -5.06 -6.66 -14.20
CA LYS A 47 -5.98 -5.73 -13.53
C LYS A 47 -7.10 -6.49 -12.83
N GLN A 48 -7.74 -7.42 -13.54
CA GLN A 48 -8.85 -8.19 -12.99
C GLN A 48 -8.37 -9.16 -11.89
N ILE A 49 -7.24 -9.84 -12.10
CA ILE A 49 -6.67 -10.76 -11.11
C ILE A 49 -6.38 -10.03 -9.79
N ILE A 50 -5.74 -8.86 -9.85
CA ILE A 50 -5.41 -8.07 -8.66
C ILE A 50 -6.68 -7.54 -7.99
N LEU A 51 -7.68 -7.09 -8.78
CA LEU A 51 -8.96 -6.65 -8.23
C LEU A 51 -9.68 -7.77 -7.48
N ASP A 52 -9.67 -9.00 -8.03
CA ASP A 52 -10.25 -10.17 -7.39
C ASP A 52 -9.52 -10.54 -6.09
N MET A 53 -8.19 -10.42 -6.06
CA MET A 53 -7.40 -10.60 -4.83
C MET A 53 -7.80 -9.59 -3.75
N MET A 54 -7.94 -8.31 -4.12
CA MET A 54 -8.39 -7.27 -3.21
C MET A 54 -9.76 -7.62 -2.63
N ILE A 55 -10.76 -7.88 -3.48
CA ILE A 55 -12.13 -8.19 -3.06
C ILE A 55 -12.15 -9.41 -2.13
N LYS A 56 -11.38 -10.45 -2.46
CA LYS A 56 -11.27 -11.66 -1.63
C LYS A 56 -10.77 -11.32 -0.23
N LYS A 57 -9.61 -10.66 -0.11
CA LYS A 57 -9.04 -10.32 1.22
C LYS A 57 -9.92 -9.31 1.97
N SER A 58 -10.56 -8.34 1.29
CA SER A 58 -11.54 -7.44 1.91
C SER A 58 -12.74 -8.18 2.50
N THR A 59 -13.24 -9.19 1.78
CA THR A 59 -14.38 -10.01 2.22
C THR A 59 -14.02 -10.82 3.46
N GLU A 60 -12.81 -11.40 3.50
CA GLU A 60 -12.28 -12.10 4.67
C GLU A 60 -12.19 -11.18 5.90
N LEU A 61 -11.87 -9.90 5.70
CA LEU A 61 -11.83 -8.86 6.73
C LEU A 61 -13.21 -8.24 7.06
N LYS A 62 -14.28 -8.65 6.36
CA LYS A 62 -15.63 -8.08 6.48
C LYS A 62 -15.70 -6.58 6.17
N ILE A 63 -14.84 -6.10 5.26
CA ILE A 63 -14.86 -4.73 4.75
C ILE A 63 -15.82 -4.66 3.54
N ASP A 64 -16.70 -3.67 3.51
CA ASP A 64 -17.61 -3.48 2.37
C ASP A 64 -16.89 -2.84 1.17
N THR A 65 -16.96 -3.52 0.02
CA THR A 65 -16.37 -3.11 -1.26
C THR A 65 -17.38 -2.92 -2.39
N LYS A 66 -18.68 -3.14 -2.13
CA LYS A 66 -19.71 -3.20 -3.19
C LYS A 66 -20.24 -1.84 -3.61
N ASN A 67 -20.24 -0.88 -2.68
CA ASN A 67 -20.75 0.46 -2.91
C ASN A 67 -19.59 1.43 -3.15
N PHE A 68 -19.83 2.47 -3.95
CA PHE A 68 -18.89 3.60 -4.03
C PHE A 68 -18.67 4.16 -2.62
N SER A 69 -17.43 4.12 -2.16
CA SER A 69 -16.99 4.71 -0.91
C SER A 69 -16.22 5.99 -1.22
N SER A 70 -16.25 6.97 -0.29
CA SER A 70 -15.35 8.14 -0.35
C SER A 70 -13.88 7.75 -0.25
N ARG A 71 -13.61 6.54 0.25
CA ARG A 71 -12.30 5.94 0.41
C ARG A 71 -12.03 4.92 -0.68
N SER A 72 -10.83 4.96 -1.24
CA SER A 72 -10.37 4.00 -2.25
C SER A 72 -9.11 3.29 -1.76
N LEU A 73 -9.10 1.96 -1.84
CA LEU A 73 -7.86 1.18 -1.78
C LEU A 73 -7.42 0.99 -3.22
N ALA A 74 -6.27 1.54 -3.61
CA ALA A 74 -5.84 1.62 -4.99
C ALA A 74 -4.48 0.96 -5.17
N TYR A 75 -4.39 0.07 -6.16
CA TYR A 75 -3.12 -0.29 -6.80
C TYR A 75 -2.83 0.66 -7.95
N LEU A 76 -1.67 1.30 -7.95
CA LEU A 76 -1.11 2.03 -9.09
C LEU A 76 0.12 1.28 -9.58
N ILE A 77 0.06 0.79 -10.81
CA ILE A 77 1.09 -0.07 -11.39
C ILE A 77 1.59 0.58 -12.67
N GLY A 78 2.90 0.70 -12.82
CA GLY A 78 3.50 1.26 -14.02
C GLY A 78 4.99 0.99 -14.08
N PHE A 79 5.66 1.65 -15.01
CA PHE A 79 7.13 1.60 -15.10
C PHE A 79 7.72 2.98 -14.83
N VAL A 80 8.90 2.96 -14.21
CA VAL A 80 9.72 4.15 -13.98
C VAL A 80 11.14 3.91 -14.46
N SER A 81 11.81 4.96 -14.91
CA SER A 81 13.23 4.90 -15.25
C SER A 81 14.07 5.03 -13.98
N VAL A 82 14.98 4.09 -13.77
CA VAL A 82 15.94 4.08 -12.66
C VAL A 82 17.34 3.93 -13.25
N GLY A 83 18.01 5.07 -13.47
CA GLY A 83 19.24 5.10 -14.25
C GLY A 83 18.99 4.63 -15.68
N ASP A 84 19.75 3.63 -16.11
CA ASP A 84 19.62 3.05 -17.46
C ASP A 84 18.61 1.89 -17.53
N ALA A 85 17.95 1.56 -16.41
CA ALA A 85 16.97 0.47 -16.33
C ALA A 85 15.53 0.98 -16.31
N ILE A 86 14.61 0.13 -16.78
CA ILE A 86 13.16 0.33 -16.66
C ILE A 86 12.67 -0.59 -15.54
N ALA A 87 12.26 -0.01 -14.42
CA ALA A 87 11.78 -0.74 -13.25
C ALA A 87 10.25 -0.72 -13.18
N LEU A 88 9.65 -1.84 -12.79
CA LEU A 88 8.26 -1.93 -12.41
C LEU A 88 8.07 -1.20 -11.07
N LYS A 89 7.07 -0.31 -11.00
CA LYS A 89 6.64 0.38 -9.79
C LYS A 89 5.22 -0.06 -9.46
N ILE A 90 5.03 -0.51 -8.22
CA ILE A 90 3.74 -0.93 -7.67
C ILE A 90 3.50 -0.09 -6.41
N GLU A 91 2.35 0.56 -6.33
CA GLU A 91 1.94 1.35 -5.17
C GLU A 91 0.57 0.85 -4.70
N LEU A 92 0.44 0.48 -3.44
CA LEU A 92 -0.84 0.20 -2.77
C LEU A 92 -1.12 1.34 -1.80
N MET A 93 -2.24 2.03 -1.97
CA MET A 93 -2.61 3.15 -1.11
C MET A 93 -4.08 3.12 -0.71
N LEU A 94 -4.37 3.48 0.54
CA LEU A 94 -5.72 3.76 1.00
C LEU A 94 -5.85 5.26 1.18
N GLY A 95 -6.74 5.90 0.42
CA GLY A 95 -6.94 7.35 0.51
C GLY A 95 -8.38 7.78 0.33
N GLU A 96 -8.69 8.97 0.83
CA GLU A 96 -10.02 9.58 0.78
C GLU A 96 -9.93 11.11 0.79
N ASN A 97 -10.94 11.76 0.20
CA ASN A 97 -11.13 13.19 0.40
C ASN A 97 -11.91 13.43 1.70
N VAL A 98 -11.39 14.31 2.56
CA VAL A 98 -12.06 14.74 3.79
C VAL A 98 -12.13 16.26 3.85
N ILE A 99 -13.10 16.79 4.58
CA ILE A 99 -13.22 18.23 4.84
C ILE A 99 -12.53 18.56 6.15
N ARG A 100 -11.57 19.48 6.13
CA ARG A 100 -10.93 20.00 7.34
C ARG A 100 -11.96 20.68 8.25
N VAL A 101 -11.91 20.39 9.55
CA VAL A 101 -12.88 20.92 10.52
C VAL A 101 -12.73 22.44 10.69
N ASP A 102 -11.49 22.92 10.70
CA ASP A 102 -11.08 24.31 10.92
C ASP A 102 -11.24 25.18 9.67
N THR A 103 -10.66 24.77 8.53
CA THR A 103 -10.65 25.60 7.31
C THR A 103 -11.82 25.35 6.37
N LYS A 104 -12.57 24.25 6.56
CA LYS A 104 -13.61 23.76 5.62
C LYS A 104 -13.10 23.42 4.22
N GLU A 105 -11.80 23.30 4.05
CA GLU A 105 -11.19 22.90 2.78
C GLU A 105 -11.25 21.38 2.60
N GLU A 106 -11.47 20.95 1.36
CA GLU A 106 -11.32 19.55 0.96
C GLU A 106 -9.83 19.21 0.85
N ILE A 107 -9.41 18.16 1.55
CA ILE A 107 -8.05 17.63 1.49
C ILE A 107 -8.07 16.14 1.18
N PHE A 108 -7.04 15.68 0.47
CA PHE A 108 -6.81 14.26 0.28
C PHE A 108 -5.95 13.72 1.42
N VAL A 109 -6.42 12.66 2.07
CA VAL A 109 -5.74 11.98 3.18
C VAL A 109 -5.35 10.58 2.75
N ILE A 110 -4.15 10.16 3.14
CA ILE A 110 -3.64 8.81 2.92
C ILE A 110 -3.56 8.12 4.29
N SER A 111 -4.32 7.03 4.42
CA SER A 111 -4.40 6.24 5.65
C SER A 111 -3.60 4.93 5.58
N TYR A 112 -3.06 4.60 4.40
CA TYR A 112 -2.09 3.52 4.19
C TYR A 112 -1.32 3.75 2.90
N MET A 113 -0.03 3.42 2.90
CA MET A 113 0.79 3.44 1.69
C MET A 113 1.88 2.37 1.78
N SER A 114 2.00 1.57 0.73
CA SER A 114 3.10 0.65 0.49
C SER A 114 3.56 0.79 -0.95
N ASN A 115 4.87 0.81 -1.16
CA ASN A 115 5.45 0.91 -2.49
C ASN A 115 6.55 -0.13 -2.69
N ARG A 116 6.68 -0.58 -3.93
CA ARG A 116 7.78 -1.45 -4.37
C ARG A 116 8.25 -1.01 -5.75
N THR A 117 9.56 -1.03 -5.96
CA THR A 117 10.17 -0.72 -7.25
C THR A 117 11.32 -1.67 -7.50
N PHE A 118 11.28 -2.39 -8.62
CA PHE A 118 12.26 -3.42 -8.98
C PHE A 118 12.27 -3.66 -10.48
N VAL A 119 13.35 -4.26 -11.00
CA VAL A 119 13.43 -4.68 -12.40
C VAL A 119 12.98 -6.15 -12.46
N PRO A 120 11.85 -6.45 -13.12
CA PRO A 120 11.33 -7.82 -13.13
C PRO A 120 12.10 -8.70 -14.13
N GLU A 121 12.40 -9.94 -13.74
CA GLU A 121 12.88 -10.99 -14.64
C GLU A 121 11.68 -11.67 -15.33
N GLU A 122 10.64 -11.97 -14.55
CA GLU A 122 9.36 -12.49 -15.00
C GLU A 122 8.20 -11.54 -14.62
N LEU A 123 7.87 -10.62 -15.53
CA LEU A 123 6.90 -9.54 -15.26
C LEU A 123 5.56 -10.02 -14.68
N GLY A 124 5.02 -11.13 -15.18
CA GLY A 124 3.68 -11.60 -14.80
C GLY A 124 3.61 -12.17 -13.38
N SER A 125 4.49 -13.12 -13.07
CA SER A 125 4.59 -13.77 -11.77
C SER A 125 5.01 -12.75 -10.71
N GLU A 126 6.09 -12.00 -10.95
CA GLU A 126 6.62 -11.06 -9.95
C GLU A 126 5.68 -9.89 -9.65
N LEU A 127 4.87 -9.45 -10.62
CA LEU A 127 3.80 -8.47 -10.40
C LEU A 127 2.74 -9.02 -9.44
N LEU A 128 2.25 -10.24 -9.70
CA LEU A 128 1.19 -10.85 -8.90
C LEU A 128 1.69 -11.19 -7.50
N ASP A 129 2.88 -11.77 -7.38
CA ASP A 129 3.51 -12.10 -6.11
C ASP A 129 3.72 -10.83 -5.27
N SER A 130 4.24 -9.76 -5.87
CA SER A 130 4.41 -8.48 -5.18
C SER A 130 3.08 -7.85 -4.76
N ALA A 131 2.06 -7.89 -5.61
CA ALA A 131 0.73 -7.38 -5.29
C ALA A 131 0.06 -8.21 -4.19
N GLU A 132 0.28 -9.52 -4.13
CA GLU A 132 -0.23 -10.35 -3.05
C GLU A 132 0.48 -10.02 -1.73
N GLU A 133 1.81 -9.98 -1.71
CA GLU A 133 2.60 -9.66 -0.51
C GLU A 133 2.26 -8.28 0.07
N MET A 134 2.12 -7.27 -0.80
CA MET A 134 1.76 -5.91 -0.38
C MET A 134 0.35 -5.86 0.22
N LEU A 135 -0.58 -6.67 -0.30
CA LEU A 135 -1.94 -6.77 0.22
C LEU A 135 -1.98 -7.57 1.53
N ASP A 136 -1.14 -8.58 1.69
CA ASP A 136 -0.99 -9.32 2.94
C ASP A 136 -0.43 -8.45 4.07
N ALA A 137 0.53 -7.58 3.76
CA ALA A 137 1.00 -6.57 4.70
C ALA A 137 -0.13 -5.62 5.14
N PHE A 138 -0.97 -5.17 4.20
CA PHE A 138 -2.16 -4.37 4.51
C PHE A 138 -3.12 -5.13 5.43
N VAL A 139 -3.39 -6.41 5.13
CA VAL A 139 -4.27 -7.27 5.94
C VAL A 139 -3.74 -7.44 7.36
N LEU A 140 -2.43 -7.64 7.51
CA LEU A 140 -1.79 -7.76 8.82
C LEU A 140 -1.97 -6.48 9.63
N GLN A 141 -1.61 -5.33 9.05
CA GLN A 141 -1.77 -4.04 9.73
C GLN A 141 -3.23 -3.75 10.07
N TYR A 142 -4.17 -4.03 9.15
CA TYR A 142 -5.60 -3.83 9.41
C TYR A 142 -6.06 -4.63 10.62
N LYS A 143 -5.62 -5.89 10.75
CA LYS A 143 -5.93 -6.72 11.92
C LYS A 143 -5.32 -6.09 13.16
N GLU A 144 -4.03 -5.76 13.15
CA GLU A 144 -3.35 -5.14 14.29
C GLU A 144 -4.02 -3.85 14.80
N ASP A 145 -4.46 -2.98 13.88
CA ASP A 145 -5.11 -1.70 14.20
C ASP A 145 -6.57 -1.83 14.67
N ASN A 146 -7.18 -3.02 14.53
CA ASN A 146 -8.58 -3.30 14.86
C ASN A 146 -8.75 -4.53 15.79
N LEU A 147 -7.66 -4.98 16.44
CA LEU A 147 -7.66 -6.00 17.50
C LEU A 147 -8.29 -5.49 18.81
#